data_AF-A0A1F4B4N3-F1
#
_entry.id   AF-A0A1F4B4N3-F1
#
_cell.length_a   1.000
_cell.length_b   1.000
_cell.length_c   1.000
_cell.angle_alpha   90.00
_cell.angle_beta   90.00
_cell.angle_gamma   90.00
#
_symmetry.space_group_name_H-M   'P 1'
#
loop_
_entity.id
_entity.type
_entity.pdbx_description
1 polymer ?
#
loop_
_entity_poly.entity_id
_entity_poly.type
_entity_poly.pdbx_seq_one_letter_code
_entity_poly.pdbx_strand_id
1 'polypeptide(L)'
;MLKWVLAVLLFVPLTGQATVVRLSTVLGTIDIALMDDEAPRTVANFLAYVNRGAYDNSFIHRSLPGFVIQGGGYTWDDAIQKVMLVPTGAPVANEFSSSRSNVRGTVAMAKLPDQPDSATSGWFINLADNSANLDNQNGGFTVFSRVTGEGMAVVDAIAALTAPPVGPFENLPLISVPAPGSAVTGSDLVIVKTVTVLPGPGTASDSDRVFNYLEAAFPQYITPSSQPTGTSDIYTYRYYPGTGAYVGTADGMLYYLGPAYKNGTEPYLLGSLAEWLAIAAQAGY
;
A
#
# COMPACT_ATOMS: atom_id res chain seq x y z
N MET A 1 -7.50 -38.18 -48.78
CA MET A 1 -7.77 -37.93 -47.34
C MET A 1 -6.60 -37.11 -46.79
N LEU A 2 -6.75 -35.79 -46.68
CA LEU A 2 -5.74 -34.92 -46.08
C LEU A 2 -6.45 -34.05 -45.04
N LYS A 3 -6.29 -34.40 -43.75
CA LYS A 3 -6.92 -33.69 -42.63
C LYS A 3 -6.09 -32.43 -42.35
N TRP A 4 -6.69 -31.28 -42.59
CA TRP A 4 -6.20 -29.99 -42.10
C TRP A 4 -6.51 -29.90 -40.61
N VAL A 5 -5.49 -29.83 -39.76
CA VAL A 5 -5.65 -29.52 -38.33
C VAL A 5 -5.51 -28.01 -38.20
N LEU A 6 -6.63 -27.35 -37.95
CA LEU A 6 -6.69 -25.92 -37.63
C LEU A 6 -6.21 -25.76 -36.18
N ALA A 7 -5.02 -25.20 -35.98
CA ALA A 7 -4.54 -24.81 -34.65
C ALA A 7 -5.24 -23.50 -34.26
N VAL A 8 -6.25 -23.61 -33.38
CA VAL A 8 -6.85 -22.45 -32.73
C VAL A 8 -5.88 -22.01 -31.63
N LEU A 9 -5.11 -20.94 -31.90
CA LEU A 9 -4.38 -20.20 -30.87
C LEU A 9 -5.40 -19.47 -29.99
N LEU A 10 -5.75 -20.09 -28.86
CA LEU A 10 -6.44 -19.42 -27.76
C LEU A 10 -5.47 -18.37 -27.20
N PHE A 11 -5.68 -17.10 -27.56
CA PHE A 11 -5.14 -15.98 -26.79
C PHE A 11 -5.88 -15.97 -25.45
N VAL A 12 -5.24 -16.51 -24.42
CA VAL A 12 -5.63 -16.21 -23.04
C VAL A 12 -5.21 -14.76 -22.81
N PRO A 13 -6.13 -13.81 -22.53
CA PRO A 13 -5.71 -12.50 -22.09
C PRO A 13 -4.93 -12.69 -20.79
N LEU A 14 -3.67 -12.25 -20.75
CA LEU A 14 -3.01 -12.02 -19.47
C LEU A 14 -3.87 -10.99 -18.75
N THR A 15 -4.64 -11.42 -17.76
CA THR A 15 -5.21 -10.50 -16.79
C THR A 15 -4.01 -9.87 -16.09
N GLY A 16 -3.71 -8.60 -16.40
CA GLY A 16 -2.70 -7.83 -15.71
C GLY A 16 -3.00 -7.89 -14.22
N GLN A 17 -2.01 -8.29 -13.44
CA GLN A 17 -2.15 -8.40 -12.01
C GLN A 17 -2.07 -6.99 -11.41
N ALA A 18 -3.10 -6.59 -10.67
CA ALA A 18 -3.17 -5.26 -10.07
C ALA A 18 -1.97 -5.01 -9.15
N THR A 19 -1.31 -3.86 -9.32
CA THR A 19 -0.29 -3.36 -8.40
C THR A 19 -0.93 -3.17 -7.03
N VAL A 20 -0.36 -3.72 -5.96
CA VAL A 20 -0.86 -3.51 -4.60
C VAL A 20 0.05 -2.52 -3.88
N VAL A 21 -0.55 -1.55 -3.20
CA VAL A 21 0.16 -0.57 -2.37
C VAL A 21 -0.34 -0.67 -0.94
N ARG A 22 0.60 -0.72 0.01
CA ARG A 22 0.33 -0.71 1.45
C ARG A 22 0.55 0.67 2.03
N LEU A 23 -0.48 1.21 2.66
CA LEU A 23 -0.39 2.39 3.52
C LEU A 23 -0.24 1.89 4.96
N SER A 24 0.96 2.02 5.53
CA SER A 24 1.21 1.66 6.93
C SER A 24 0.86 2.84 7.82
N THR A 25 -0.24 2.76 8.56
CA THR A 25 -0.68 3.83 9.46
C THR A 25 -0.40 3.48 10.92
N VAL A 26 -0.46 4.48 11.79
CA VAL A 26 -0.42 4.30 13.26
C VAL A 26 -1.59 3.47 13.81
N LEU A 27 -2.69 3.29 13.06
CA LEU A 27 -3.85 2.48 13.44
C LEU A 27 -3.91 1.11 12.75
N GLY A 28 -2.94 0.80 11.88
CA GLY A 28 -2.90 -0.45 11.11
C GLY A 28 -2.58 -0.22 9.63
N THR A 29 -2.53 -1.31 8.87
CA THR A 29 -2.22 -1.27 7.44
C THR A 29 -3.49 -1.21 6.60
N ILE A 30 -3.47 -0.39 5.54
CA ILE A 30 -4.51 -0.33 4.52
C ILE A 30 -3.87 -0.72 3.19
N ASP A 31 -4.25 -1.88 2.67
CA ASP A 31 -3.81 -2.33 1.36
C ASP A 31 -4.81 -1.88 0.31
N ILE A 32 -4.30 -1.38 -0.82
CA ILE A 32 -5.10 -0.92 -1.94
C ILE A 32 -4.61 -1.56 -3.23
N ALA A 33 -5.52 -2.13 -4.02
CA ALA A 33 -5.23 -2.67 -5.35
C ALA A 33 -5.48 -1.57 -6.39
N LEU A 34 -4.44 -1.21 -7.15
CA LEU A 34 -4.51 -0.18 -8.18
C LEU A 34 -5.22 -0.72 -9.44
N MET A 35 -5.81 0.20 -10.19
CA MET A 35 -6.51 -0.05 -11.45
C MET A 35 -5.60 0.34 -12.60
N ASP A 36 -4.46 -0.37 -12.74
CA ASP A 36 -3.33 0.00 -13.59
C ASP A 36 -3.74 0.23 -15.06
N ASP A 37 -4.59 -0.64 -15.60
CA ASP A 37 -5.05 -0.56 -16.99
C ASP A 37 -6.22 0.42 -17.18
N GLU A 38 -7.05 0.61 -16.16
CA GLU A 38 -8.28 1.39 -16.27
C GLU A 38 -8.10 2.89 -15.98
N ALA A 39 -7.10 3.26 -15.17
CA ALA A 39 -6.74 4.64 -14.84
C ALA A 39 -5.21 4.86 -14.90
N PRO A 40 -4.55 4.58 -16.04
CA PRO A 40 -3.11 4.44 -16.12
C PRO A 40 -2.34 5.72 -15.79
N ARG A 41 -2.86 6.91 -16.17
CA ARG A 41 -2.17 8.18 -15.88
C ARG A 41 -2.28 8.53 -14.39
N THR A 42 -3.42 8.23 -13.80
CA THR A 42 -3.69 8.46 -12.38
C THR A 42 -2.86 7.53 -11.51
N VAL A 43 -2.80 6.24 -11.87
CA VAL A 43 -1.94 5.25 -11.23
C VAL A 43 -0.46 5.64 -11.35
N ALA A 44 0.01 6.00 -12.54
CA ALA A 44 1.39 6.45 -12.74
C ALA A 44 1.71 7.71 -11.91
N ASN A 45 0.78 8.67 -11.83
CA ASN A 45 0.90 9.84 -10.98
C ASN A 45 1.03 9.45 -9.50
N PHE A 46 0.11 8.62 -8.97
CA PHE A 46 0.13 8.17 -7.58
C PHE A 46 1.44 7.41 -7.25
N LEU A 47 1.85 6.47 -8.10
CA LEU A 47 3.10 5.72 -7.93
C LEU A 47 4.33 6.63 -8.00
N ALA A 48 4.31 7.73 -8.76
CA ALA A 48 5.40 8.69 -8.77
C ALA A 48 5.55 9.46 -7.44
N TYR A 49 4.50 9.59 -6.64
CA TYR A 49 4.59 10.10 -5.26
C TYR A 49 5.09 9.01 -4.30
N VAL A 50 4.58 7.78 -4.44
CA VAL A 50 5.02 6.61 -3.65
C VAL A 50 6.52 6.37 -3.83
N ASN A 51 7.00 6.27 -5.07
CA ASN A 51 8.39 5.92 -5.40
C ASN A 51 9.41 6.97 -4.94
N ARG A 52 9.00 8.21 -4.69
CA ARG A 52 9.87 9.27 -4.15
C ARG A 52 9.69 9.51 -2.65
N GLY A 53 8.94 8.65 -1.95
CA GLY A 53 8.67 8.77 -0.51
C GLY A 53 7.80 9.97 -0.14
N ALA A 54 7.06 10.56 -1.08
CA ALA A 54 6.32 11.80 -0.83
C ALA A 54 5.16 11.63 0.17
N TYR A 55 4.70 10.40 0.39
CA TYR A 55 3.65 10.08 1.35
C TYR A 55 4.19 9.57 2.70
N ASP A 56 5.51 9.41 2.83
CA ASP A 56 6.10 9.00 4.09
C ASP A 56 5.93 10.11 5.12
N ASN A 57 5.52 9.72 6.33
CA ASN A 57 5.07 10.64 7.38
C ASN A 57 3.95 11.60 6.95
N SER A 58 3.15 11.25 5.93
CA SER A 58 1.90 11.95 5.63
C SER A 58 0.83 11.66 6.66
N PHE A 59 -0.27 12.40 6.66
CA PHE A 59 -1.39 12.11 7.57
C PHE A 59 -2.76 12.31 6.91
N ILE A 60 -3.76 11.69 7.52
CA ILE A 60 -5.16 11.92 7.18
C ILE A 60 -5.55 13.30 7.72
N HIS A 61 -5.65 14.27 6.83
CA HIS A 61 -5.88 15.67 7.18
C HIS A 61 -7.35 16.08 7.14
N ARG A 62 -8.23 15.18 6.69
CA ARG A 62 -9.68 15.37 6.68
C ARG A 62 -10.42 14.04 6.80
N SER A 63 -11.39 13.98 7.70
CA SER A 63 -12.31 12.86 7.87
C SER A 63 -13.74 13.37 7.99
N LEU A 64 -14.63 12.88 7.12
CA LEU A 64 -16.07 13.13 7.20
C LEU A 64 -16.80 11.80 7.27
N PRO A 65 -17.26 11.37 8.46
CA PRO A 65 -17.96 10.11 8.63
C PRO A 65 -19.13 9.96 7.66
N GLY A 66 -19.24 8.79 7.01
CA GLY A 66 -20.25 8.53 5.99
C GLY A 66 -19.96 9.15 4.61
N PHE A 67 -18.84 9.84 4.45
CA PHE A 67 -18.41 10.39 3.15
C PHE A 67 -17.01 9.89 2.78
N VAL A 68 -15.94 10.50 3.29
CA VAL A 68 -14.56 10.17 2.91
C VAL A 68 -13.56 10.40 4.05
N ILE A 69 -12.45 9.68 4.03
CA ILE A 69 -11.19 10.13 4.65
C ILE A 69 -10.21 10.56 3.56
N GLN A 70 -9.40 11.58 3.81
CA GLN A 70 -8.55 12.22 2.81
C GLN A 70 -7.12 12.45 3.33
N GLY A 71 -6.15 12.09 2.49
CA GLY A 71 -4.71 12.09 2.78
C GLY A 71 -3.87 12.57 1.60
N GLY A 72 -2.54 12.47 1.73
CA GLY A 72 -1.59 12.73 0.64
C GLY A 72 -1.33 14.20 0.30
N GLY A 73 -1.92 15.15 1.01
CA GLY A 73 -1.68 16.60 0.81
C GLY A 73 -0.60 17.19 1.74
N TYR A 74 -0.38 16.57 2.90
CA TYR A 74 0.45 17.12 3.96
C TYR A 74 1.28 16.03 4.64
N THR A 75 2.45 16.40 5.13
CA THR A 75 3.32 15.60 5.98
C THR A 75 3.57 16.27 7.33
N TRP A 76 3.93 15.46 8.31
CA TRP A 76 4.46 15.95 9.57
C TRP A 76 5.99 15.87 9.52
N ASP A 77 6.67 16.96 9.90
CA ASP A 77 8.12 16.98 10.06
C ASP A 77 8.46 16.94 11.56
N ASP A 78 9.01 15.81 12.00
CA ASP A 78 9.38 15.60 13.40
C ASP A 78 10.59 16.43 13.84
N ALA A 79 11.48 16.85 12.93
CA ALA A 79 12.65 17.62 13.29
C ALA A 79 12.27 19.06 13.68
N ILE A 80 11.30 19.65 12.97
CA ILE A 80 10.83 21.01 13.22
C ILE A 80 9.44 21.08 13.87
N GLN A 81 8.82 19.93 14.12
CA GLN A 81 7.49 19.78 14.76
C GLN A 81 6.40 20.59 14.04
N LYS A 82 6.33 20.46 12.71
CA LYS A 82 5.39 21.23 11.87
C LYS A 82 4.77 20.40 10.75
N VAL A 83 3.59 20.86 10.34
CA VAL A 83 2.94 20.40 9.12
C VAL A 83 3.63 21.02 7.91
N MET A 84 3.93 20.18 6.93
CA MET A 84 4.50 20.53 5.63
C MET A 84 3.53 20.14 4.52
N LEU A 85 3.58 20.85 3.39
CA LEU A 85 2.88 20.45 2.18
C LEU A 85 3.66 19.35 1.47
N VAL A 86 2.96 18.35 0.93
CA VAL A 86 3.57 17.42 -0.02
C VAL A 86 3.94 18.18 -1.29
N PRO A 87 5.21 18.21 -1.73
CA PRO A 87 5.60 18.89 -2.96
C PRO A 87 4.95 18.22 -4.17
N THR A 88 4.14 19.00 -4.90
CA THR A 88 3.36 18.51 -6.04
C THR A 88 4.09 18.67 -7.37
N GLY A 89 3.80 17.76 -8.31
CA GLY A 89 4.17 17.88 -9.71
C GLY A 89 3.06 18.57 -10.53
N ALA A 90 3.16 18.47 -11.86
CA ALA A 90 2.08 18.90 -12.74
C ALA A 90 0.77 18.13 -12.45
N PRO A 91 -0.40 18.78 -12.57
CA PRO A 91 -1.67 18.09 -12.42
C PRO A 91 -1.87 16.96 -13.43
N VAL A 92 -2.57 15.90 -13.01
CA VAL A 92 -2.98 14.80 -13.89
C VAL A 92 -4.37 15.06 -14.47
N ALA A 93 -4.53 14.79 -15.76
CA ALA A 93 -5.82 14.88 -16.42
C ALA A 93 -6.81 13.87 -15.82
N ASN A 94 -8.07 14.27 -15.67
CA ASN A 94 -9.11 13.44 -15.08
C ASN A 94 -9.37 12.20 -15.96
N GLU A 95 -9.38 11.01 -15.33
CA GLU A 95 -9.71 9.73 -15.94
C GLU A 95 -10.99 9.14 -15.34
N PHE A 96 -11.94 10.01 -14.98
CA PHE A 96 -13.23 9.56 -14.48
C PHE A 96 -13.92 8.67 -15.51
N SER A 97 -14.52 7.58 -15.02
CA SER A 97 -15.36 6.66 -15.79
C SER A 97 -16.52 6.22 -14.92
N SER A 98 -17.74 6.19 -15.47
CA SER A 98 -18.92 5.66 -14.76
C SER A 98 -18.81 4.17 -14.45
N SER A 99 -17.92 3.43 -15.13
CA SER A 99 -17.61 2.04 -14.78
C SER A 99 -16.77 1.90 -13.51
N ARG A 100 -16.16 2.99 -13.03
CA ARG A 100 -15.37 3.09 -11.79
C ARG A 100 -15.97 4.15 -10.87
N SER A 101 -17.14 3.82 -10.34
CA SER A 101 -17.93 4.72 -9.52
C SER A 101 -17.35 4.94 -8.11
N ASN A 102 -17.57 6.13 -7.52
CA ASN A 102 -17.14 6.50 -6.16
C ASN A 102 -17.99 5.82 -5.07
N VAL A 103 -17.89 4.49 -4.98
CA VAL A 103 -18.58 3.67 -3.97
C VAL A 103 -17.66 3.31 -2.79
N ARG A 104 -18.25 2.80 -1.70
CA ARG A 104 -17.49 2.44 -0.49
C ARG A 104 -16.27 1.57 -0.80
N GLY A 105 -15.14 1.94 -0.21
CA GLY A 105 -13.85 1.26 -0.32
C GLY A 105 -13.07 1.58 -1.58
N THR A 106 -13.58 2.42 -2.50
CA THR A 106 -12.74 2.93 -3.60
C THR A 106 -11.88 4.10 -3.15
N VAL A 107 -10.74 4.25 -3.81
CA VAL A 107 -9.80 5.36 -3.63
C VAL A 107 -9.82 6.22 -4.89
N ALA A 108 -9.96 7.52 -4.71
CA ALA A 108 -10.01 8.49 -5.80
C ALA A 108 -9.14 9.73 -5.53
N MET A 109 -8.77 10.42 -6.61
CA MET A 109 -7.93 11.63 -6.51
C MET A 109 -8.74 12.84 -6.05
N ALA A 110 -8.23 13.58 -5.06
CA ALA A 110 -8.78 14.87 -4.68
C ALA A 110 -8.40 15.96 -5.70
N LYS A 111 -9.28 16.94 -5.87
CA LYS A 111 -9.17 18.01 -6.88
C LYS A 111 -9.63 19.35 -6.33
N LEU A 112 -9.19 20.43 -6.95
CA LEU A 112 -9.73 21.77 -6.70
C LEU A 112 -11.18 21.86 -7.22
N PRO A 113 -12.05 22.65 -6.56
CA PRO A 113 -13.40 22.91 -7.05
C PRO A 113 -13.38 23.50 -8.47
N ASP A 114 -14.34 23.06 -9.29
CA ASP A 114 -14.57 23.52 -10.67
C ASP A 114 -13.37 23.42 -11.62
N GLN A 115 -12.37 22.61 -11.26
CA GLN A 115 -11.16 22.36 -12.04
C GLN A 115 -10.96 20.84 -12.21
N PRO A 116 -11.53 20.23 -13.26
CA PRO A 116 -11.56 18.77 -13.39
C PRO A 116 -10.18 18.14 -13.53
N ASP A 117 -9.18 18.85 -14.06
CA ASP A 117 -7.81 18.36 -14.31
C ASP A 117 -6.78 18.92 -13.31
N SER A 118 -7.19 19.14 -12.05
CA SER A 118 -6.34 19.75 -11.00
C SER A 118 -5.75 18.75 -9.99
N ALA A 119 -6.01 17.45 -10.15
CA ALA A 119 -5.50 16.41 -9.26
C ALA A 119 -3.96 16.39 -9.25
N THR A 120 -3.36 16.29 -8.05
CA THR A 120 -1.90 16.16 -7.88
C THR A 120 -1.57 15.02 -6.91
N SER A 121 -1.36 15.30 -5.62
CA SER A 121 -0.94 14.30 -4.62
C SER A 121 -2.07 13.83 -3.70
N GLY A 122 -3.10 14.65 -3.51
CA GLY A 122 -4.20 14.37 -2.60
C GLY A 122 -5.10 13.23 -3.11
N TRP A 123 -5.47 12.34 -2.20
CA TRP A 123 -6.37 11.21 -2.47
C TRP A 123 -7.36 11.06 -1.31
N PHE A 124 -8.47 10.37 -1.56
CA PHE A 124 -9.45 10.04 -0.54
C PHE A 124 -9.98 8.61 -0.70
N ILE A 125 -10.40 8.02 0.41
CA ILE A 125 -11.07 6.72 0.47
C ILE A 125 -12.55 6.95 0.76
N ASN A 126 -13.42 6.39 -0.07
CA ASN A 126 -14.88 6.47 0.07
C ASN A 126 -15.36 5.60 1.25
N LEU A 127 -16.03 6.21 2.23
CA LEU A 127 -16.62 5.52 3.38
C LEU A 127 -18.05 5.02 3.10
N ALA A 128 -18.70 5.53 2.06
CA ALA A 128 -20.05 5.15 1.66
C ALA A 128 -20.18 5.17 0.13
N ASP A 129 -21.38 4.89 -0.37
CA ASP A 129 -21.71 5.17 -1.76
C ASP A 129 -21.90 6.68 -1.97
N ASN A 130 -20.91 7.30 -2.63
CA ASN A 130 -20.88 8.72 -2.94
C ASN A 130 -21.13 9.01 -4.43
N SER A 131 -21.53 8.00 -5.21
CA SER A 131 -21.69 8.07 -6.66
C SER A 131 -22.65 9.18 -7.09
N ALA A 132 -23.76 9.36 -6.37
CA ALA A 132 -24.74 10.41 -6.66
C ALA A 132 -24.13 11.83 -6.64
N ASN A 133 -23.05 12.04 -5.89
CA ASN A 133 -22.37 13.33 -5.76
C ASN A 133 -21.05 13.37 -6.55
N LEU A 134 -20.11 12.49 -6.20
CA LEU A 134 -18.73 12.52 -6.72
C LEU A 134 -18.61 12.07 -8.18
N ASP A 135 -19.59 11.35 -8.74
CA ASP A 135 -19.55 10.99 -10.17
C ASP A 135 -20.16 12.08 -11.06
N ASN A 136 -20.94 12.99 -10.48
CA ASN A 136 -21.79 13.94 -11.22
C ASN A 136 -21.36 15.41 -11.09
N GLN A 137 -20.27 15.69 -10.37
CA GLN A 137 -19.74 17.05 -10.17
C GLN A 137 -18.27 17.14 -10.56
N ASN A 138 -17.79 18.34 -10.90
CA ASN A 138 -16.38 18.61 -11.20
C ASN A 138 -15.75 17.63 -12.23
N GLY A 139 -16.54 17.22 -13.23
CA GLY A 139 -16.17 16.23 -14.24
C GLY A 139 -16.04 14.78 -13.74
N GLY A 140 -16.53 14.50 -12.53
CA GLY A 140 -16.35 13.24 -11.82
C GLY A 140 -14.97 13.14 -11.14
N PHE A 141 -14.87 12.32 -10.08
CA PHE A 141 -13.61 12.06 -9.39
C PHE A 141 -13.04 10.71 -9.80
N THR A 142 -11.79 10.70 -10.28
CA THR A 142 -11.15 9.49 -10.81
C THR A 142 -10.88 8.48 -9.70
N VAL A 143 -11.67 7.41 -9.67
CA VAL A 143 -11.34 6.19 -8.93
C VAL A 143 -10.23 5.46 -9.67
N PHE A 144 -9.14 5.18 -8.95
CA PHE A 144 -7.94 4.52 -9.49
C PHE A 144 -7.49 3.32 -8.66
N SER A 145 -8.19 3.02 -7.56
CA SER A 145 -7.86 1.90 -6.69
C SER A 145 -9.03 1.50 -5.79
N ARG A 146 -8.93 0.34 -5.15
CA ARG A 146 -9.87 -0.16 -4.14
C ARG A 146 -9.11 -0.75 -2.95
N VAL A 147 -9.61 -0.48 -1.74
CA VAL A 147 -9.14 -1.11 -0.51
C VAL A 147 -9.42 -2.62 -0.55
N THR A 148 -8.44 -3.42 -0.14
CA THR A 148 -8.50 -4.88 -0.11
C THR A 148 -8.32 -5.44 1.31
N GLY A 149 -8.60 -6.74 1.47
CA GLY A 149 -8.47 -7.45 2.74
C GLY A 149 -9.21 -6.76 3.89
N GLU A 150 -8.56 -6.71 5.04
CA GLU A 150 -9.08 -6.08 6.26
C GLU A 150 -8.85 -4.55 6.32
N GLY A 151 -8.35 -3.93 5.24
CA GLY A 151 -8.00 -2.51 5.24
C GLY A 151 -9.18 -1.58 5.54
N MET A 152 -10.40 -1.98 5.18
CA MET A 152 -11.60 -1.18 5.49
C MET A 152 -11.89 -1.09 7.00
N ALA A 153 -11.52 -2.08 7.80
CA ALA A 153 -11.68 -2.01 9.25
C ALA A 153 -10.79 -0.90 9.85
N VAL A 154 -9.56 -0.74 9.33
CA VAL A 154 -8.65 0.34 9.72
C VAL A 154 -9.19 1.69 9.25
N VAL A 155 -9.70 1.78 8.01
CA VAL A 155 -10.32 2.99 7.47
C VAL A 155 -11.52 3.44 8.33
N ASP A 156 -12.38 2.50 8.73
CA ASP A 156 -13.53 2.79 9.59
C ASP A 156 -13.09 3.23 11.00
N ALA A 157 -12.04 2.62 11.56
CA ALA A 157 -11.48 3.03 12.84
C ALA A 157 -10.92 4.46 12.80
N ILE A 158 -10.26 4.85 11.70
CA ILE A 158 -9.82 6.24 11.47
C ILE A 158 -11.03 7.17 11.40
N ALA A 159 -12.08 6.78 10.66
CA ALA A 159 -13.28 7.59 10.50
C ALA A 159 -14.07 7.77 11.79
N ALA A 160 -13.93 6.86 12.76
CA ALA A 160 -14.59 6.93 14.07
C ALA A 160 -13.90 7.90 15.05
N LEU A 161 -12.71 8.41 14.74
CA LEU A 161 -12.01 9.37 15.57
C LEU A 161 -12.72 10.73 15.62
N THR A 162 -12.51 11.47 16.72
CA THR A 162 -12.94 12.86 16.82
C THR A 162 -12.15 13.69 15.80
N ALA A 163 -12.87 14.49 15.01
CA ALA A 163 -12.29 15.30 13.94
C ALA A 163 -12.56 16.80 14.15
N PRO A 164 -11.95 17.46 15.15
CA PRO A 164 -12.20 18.88 15.41
C PRO A 164 -11.51 19.78 14.36
N PRO A 165 -11.90 21.06 14.28
CA PRO A 165 -11.15 22.05 13.53
C PRO A 165 -9.80 22.34 14.22
N VAL A 166 -8.71 22.27 13.46
CA VAL A 166 -7.35 22.55 13.92
C VAL A 166 -6.62 23.36 12.85
N GLY A 167 -6.36 24.63 13.13
CA GLY A 167 -5.71 25.53 12.19
C GLY A 167 -6.45 25.58 10.84
N PRO A 168 -5.81 25.24 9.71
CA PRO A 168 -6.47 25.23 8.40
C PRO A 168 -7.33 23.98 8.13
N PHE A 169 -7.34 23.00 9.03
CA PHE A 169 -8.06 21.74 8.85
C PHE A 169 -9.41 21.79 9.57
N GLU A 170 -10.51 21.67 8.85
CA GLU A 170 -11.84 21.76 9.46
C GLU A 170 -12.26 20.48 10.19
N ASN A 171 -11.81 19.31 9.72
CA ASN A 171 -12.23 18.00 10.23
C ASN A 171 -11.02 17.07 10.35
N LEU A 172 -10.04 17.43 11.19
CA LEU A 172 -8.78 16.69 11.34
C LEU A 172 -8.96 15.51 12.30
N PRO A 173 -8.97 14.24 11.87
CA PRO A 173 -9.10 13.11 12.79
C PRO A 173 -7.88 13.00 13.70
N LEU A 174 -8.11 12.96 15.02
CA LEU A 174 -7.05 12.87 16.04
C LEU A 174 -7.19 11.58 16.85
N ILE A 175 -6.05 10.91 17.08
CA ILE A 175 -5.96 9.72 17.95
C ILE A 175 -6.21 10.12 19.41
N SER A 176 -5.70 11.30 19.78
CA SER A 176 -5.91 11.93 21.06
C SER A 176 -6.18 13.41 20.82
N VAL A 177 -7.26 13.94 21.40
CA VAL A 177 -7.57 15.37 21.31
C VAL A 177 -6.80 16.10 22.41
N PRO A 178 -5.87 17.02 22.07
CA PRO A 178 -5.13 17.77 23.09
C PRO A 178 -6.05 18.62 23.97
N ALA A 179 -5.58 18.92 25.18
CA ALA A 179 -6.27 19.86 26.05
C ALA A 179 -6.46 21.22 25.36
N PRO A 180 -7.56 21.95 25.63
CA PRO A 180 -7.79 23.27 25.06
C PRO A 180 -6.57 24.20 25.20
N GLY A 181 -6.11 24.78 24.09
CA GLY A 181 -4.94 25.68 24.05
C GLY A 181 -3.59 24.98 23.90
N SER A 182 -3.53 23.65 23.94
CA SER A 182 -2.33 22.88 23.59
C SER A 182 -2.20 22.75 22.07
N ALA A 183 -0.95 22.76 21.59
CA ALA A 183 -0.67 22.50 20.18
C ALA A 183 -0.88 21.02 19.85
N VAL A 184 -1.41 20.74 18.66
CA VAL A 184 -1.42 19.40 18.08
C VAL A 184 0.00 19.02 17.69
N THR A 185 0.38 17.80 18.04
CA THR A 185 1.70 17.20 17.77
C THR A 185 1.57 15.98 16.87
N GLY A 186 2.68 15.47 16.35
CA GLY A 186 2.69 14.27 15.50
C GLY A 186 2.05 13.04 16.15
N SER A 187 2.12 12.90 17.47
CA SER A 187 1.49 11.79 18.20
C SER A 187 -0.04 11.85 18.27
N ASP A 188 -0.62 13.02 18.03
CA ASP A 188 -2.08 13.20 17.99
C ASP A 188 -2.65 12.86 16.60
N LEU A 189 -1.80 12.87 15.56
CA LEU A 189 -2.20 12.71 14.16
C LEU A 189 -2.32 11.24 13.73
N VAL A 190 -3.23 10.98 12.80
CA VAL A 190 -3.28 9.70 12.06
C VAL A 190 -2.18 9.69 10.99
N ILE A 191 -0.96 9.43 11.42
CA ILE A 191 0.22 9.35 10.55
C ILE A 191 0.17 8.08 9.69
N VAL A 192 0.35 8.26 8.38
CA VAL A 192 0.75 7.25 7.41
C VAL A 192 2.28 7.22 7.42
N LYS A 193 2.84 6.23 8.12
CA LYS A 193 4.28 6.10 8.35
C LYS A 193 5.02 5.88 7.04
N THR A 194 4.54 4.93 6.24
CA THR A 194 5.10 4.59 4.94
C THR A 194 4.00 4.26 3.95
N VAL A 195 4.26 4.50 2.67
CA VAL A 195 3.44 3.98 1.57
C VAL A 195 4.36 3.20 0.64
N THR A 196 4.12 1.89 0.50
CA THR A 196 5.04 1.00 -0.24
C THR A 196 4.29 0.15 -1.25
N VAL A 197 4.86 0.01 -2.45
CA VAL A 197 4.39 -0.99 -3.42
C VAL A 197 4.73 -2.37 -2.87
N LEU A 198 3.73 -3.23 -2.72
CA LEU A 198 3.92 -4.62 -2.34
C LEU A 198 4.38 -5.41 -3.58
N PRO A 199 5.19 -6.47 -3.39
CA PRO A 199 5.56 -7.35 -4.50
C PRO A 199 4.28 -7.92 -5.12
N GLY A 200 4.10 -7.74 -6.42
CA GLY A 200 2.99 -8.38 -7.12
C GLY A 200 3.13 -9.91 -7.04
N PRO A 201 2.03 -10.68 -6.93
CA PRO A 201 2.07 -12.14 -7.04
C PRO A 201 2.44 -12.61 -8.48
N GLY A 202 3.64 -12.29 -8.94
CA GLY A 202 4.10 -12.54 -10.31
C GLY A 202 5.43 -11.87 -10.69
N THR A 203 5.92 -10.90 -9.92
CA THR A 203 7.25 -10.27 -10.13
C THR A 203 8.31 -10.74 -9.13
N ALA A 204 7.87 -11.33 -8.02
CA ALA A 204 8.71 -11.96 -7.00
C ALA A 204 8.50 -13.47 -7.04
N SER A 205 9.58 -14.26 -6.92
CA SER A 205 9.46 -15.71 -6.77
C SER A 205 8.67 -16.06 -5.50
N ASP A 206 8.09 -17.26 -5.42
CA ASP A 206 7.42 -17.72 -4.18
C ASP A 206 8.36 -17.61 -2.96
N SER A 207 9.65 -17.88 -3.16
CA SER A 207 10.69 -17.69 -2.16
C SER A 207 10.80 -16.22 -1.73
N ASP A 208 10.86 -15.28 -2.67
CA ASP A 208 10.94 -13.85 -2.37
C ASP A 208 9.71 -13.34 -1.60
N ARG A 209 8.52 -13.82 -1.97
CA ARG A 209 7.26 -13.46 -1.29
C ARG A 209 7.30 -13.90 0.17
N VAL A 210 7.72 -15.14 0.41
CA VAL A 210 7.89 -15.66 1.78
C VAL A 210 9.01 -14.92 2.52
N PHE A 211 10.14 -14.61 1.89
CA PHE A 211 11.23 -13.88 2.54
C PHE A 211 10.80 -12.46 2.94
N ASN A 212 10.10 -11.74 2.05
CA ASN A 212 9.57 -10.42 2.34
C ASN A 212 8.56 -10.46 3.50
N TYR A 213 7.70 -11.48 3.54
CA TYR A 213 6.79 -11.68 4.67
C TYR A 213 7.55 -11.91 5.98
N LEU A 214 8.57 -12.78 5.97
CA LEU A 214 9.35 -13.08 7.16
C LEU A 214 10.09 -11.83 7.66
N GLU A 215 10.70 -11.04 6.79
CA GLU A 215 11.39 -9.80 7.15
C GLU A 215 10.47 -8.82 7.89
N ALA A 216 9.20 -8.74 7.48
CA ALA A 216 8.21 -7.89 8.10
C ALA A 216 7.65 -8.47 9.41
N ALA A 217 7.39 -9.78 9.45
CA ALA A 217 6.77 -10.45 10.60
C ALA A 217 7.77 -10.77 11.72
N PHE A 218 9.05 -10.95 11.38
CA PHE A 218 10.09 -11.46 12.29
C PHE A 218 11.41 -10.68 12.22
N PRO A 219 11.40 -9.32 12.26
CA PRO A 219 12.59 -8.50 12.05
C PRO A 219 13.70 -8.74 13.09
N GLN A 220 13.38 -9.25 14.28
CA GLN A 220 14.36 -9.58 15.33
C GLN A 220 15.29 -10.74 14.96
N TYR A 221 14.90 -11.58 13.99
CA TYR A 221 15.68 -12.76 13.57
C TYR A 221 16.39 -12.56 12.23
N ILE A 222 15.96 -11.59 11.42
CA ILE A 222 16.39 -11.37 10.04
C ILE A 222 16.36 -9.88 9.68
N THR A 223 17.48 -9.21 9.96
CA THR A 223 17.65 -7.77 9.73
C THR A 223 19.02 -7.49 9.10
N PRO A 224 19.16 -6.44 8.26
CA PRO A 224 18.11 -5.53 7.76
C PRO A 224 17.20 -6.20 6.72
N SER A 225 16.00 -5.66 6.49
CA SER A 225 15.09 -6.13 5.43
C SER A 225 15.64 -5.83 4.03
N SER A 226 14.93 -6.29 2.99
CA SER A 226 15.24 -6.06 1.58
C SER A 226 16.63 -6.56 1.17
N GLN A 227 17.07 -7.69 1.73
CA GLN A 227 18.32 -8.31 1.34
C GLN A 227 18.24 -8.89 -0.07
N PRO A 228 19.34 -8.85 -0.84
CA PRO A 228 19.36 -9.43 -2.17
C PRO A 228 19.17 -10.96 -2.10
N THR A 229 18.33 -11.49 -2.97
CA THR A 229 18.15 -12.93 -3.12
C THR A 229 19.30 -13.53 -3.93
N GLY A 230 19.95 -14.53 -3.35
CA GLY A 230 20.99 -15.34 -3.99
C GLY A 230 20.55 -16.77 -4.23
N THR A 231 21.35 -17.50 -5.00
CA THR A 231 21.18 -18.94 -5.25
C THR A 231 22.50 -19.67 -5.02
N SER A 232 22.47 -20.79 -4.31
CA SER A 232 23.62 -21.69 -4.12
C SER A 232 23.13 -23.13 -4.08
N ASP A 233 23.69 -23.99 -4.93
CA ASP A 233 23.24 -25.38 -5.12
C ASP A 233 21.72 -25.46 -5.37
N ILE A 234 20.98 -26.09 -4.45
CA ILE A 234 19.52 -26.23 -4.49
C ILE A 234 18.77 -25.11 -3.75
N TYR A 235 19.51 -24.19 -3.11
CA TYR A 235 18.92 -23.16 -2.26
C TYR A 235 18.76 -21.85 -3.00
N THR A 236 17.57 -21.27 -2.90
CA THR A 236 17.33 -19.83 -3.06
C THR A 236 17.34 -19.20 -1.67
N TYR A 237 18.11 -18.15 -1.41
CA TYR A 237 18.30 -17.64 -0.04
C TYR A 237 18.53 -16.14 0.05
N ARG A 238 18.39 -15.59 1.27
CA ARG A 238 18.85 -14.25 1.66
C ARG A 238 19.73 -14.34 2.90
N TYR A 239 20.78 -13.53 2.93
CA TYR A 239 21.67 -13.36 4.07
C TYR A 239 21.40 -12.04 4.77
N TYR A 240 21.29 -12.07 6.10
CA TYR A 240 20.91 -10.93 6.93
C TYR A 240 22.10 -10.48 7.79
N PRO A 241 22.90 -9.48 7.35
CA PRO A 241 24.16 -9.12 8.00
C PRO A 241 24.01 -8.60 9.44
N GLY A 242 22.85 -8.03 9.80
CA GLY A 242 22.60 -7.55 11.17
C GLY A 242 22.40 -8.68 12.19
N THR A 243 22.05 -9.87 11.73
CA THR A 243 21.84 -11.07 12.57
C THR A 243 22.80 -12.20 12.24
N GLY A 244 23.50 -12.16 11.11
CA GLY A 244 24.30 -13.27 10.61
C GLY A 244 23.46 -14.48 10.20
N ALA A 245 22.15 -14.32 10.01
CA ALA A 245 21.24 -15.41 9.68
C ALA A 245 21.03 -15.56 8.17
N TYR A 246 20.60 -16.75 7.76
CA TYR A 246 20.07 -17.03 6.42
C TYR A 246 18.62 -17.50 6.52
N VAL A 247 17.82 -17.11 5.54
CA VAL A 247 16.57 -17.79 5.21
C VAL A 247 16.72 -18.32 3.80
N GLY A 248 16.30 -19.55 3.56
CA GLY A 248 16.37 -20.15 2.24
C GLY A 248 15.25 -21.13 1.96
N THR A 249 15.02 -21.41 0.70
CA THR A 249 14.10 -22.44 0.23
C THR A 249 14.83 -23.43 -0.65
N ALA A 250 14.54 -24.71 -0.49
CA ALA A 250 15.01 -25.79 -1.36
C ALA A 250 13.98 -26.93 -1.35
N ASP A 251 13.79 -27.60 -2.48
CA ASP A 251 12.88 -28.76 -2.62
C ASP A 251 11.46 -28.52 -2.07
N GLY A 252 10.93 -27.32 -2.26
CA GLY A 252 9.60 -26.94 -1.78
C GLY A 252 9.49 -26.74 -0.27
N MET A 253 10.62 -26.64 0.43
CA MET A 253 10.70 -26.43 1.88
C MET A 253 11.36 -25.09 2.20
N LEU A 254 10.99 -24.51 3.34
CA LEU A 254 11.57 -23.28 3.90
C LEU A 254 12.48 -23.60 5.08
N TYR A 255 13.65 -22.98 5.09
CA TYR A 255 14.71 -23.19 6.08
C TYR A 255 15.17 -21.86 6.69
N TYR A 256 15.57 -21.93 7.96
CA TYR A 256 16.25 -20.85 8.68
C TYR A 256 17.57 -21.36 9.23
N LEU A 257 18.63 -20.56 9.07
CA LEU A 257 19.94 -20.84 9.63
C LEU A 257 20.38 -19.63 10.46
N GLY A 258 20.44 -19.79 11.78
CA GLY A 258 20.74 -18.71 12.70
C GLY A 258 22.21 -18.27 12.74
N PRO A 259 22.53 -17.22 13.52
CA PRO A 259 23.86 -16.59 13.64
C PRO A 259 25.01 -17.55 13.99
N ALA A 260 24.70 -18.70 14.56
CA ALA A 260 25.68 -19.70 15.00
C ALA A 260 26.12 -20.64 13.87
N TYR A 261 25.99 -20.23 12.60
CA TYR A 261 26.48 -21.00 11.46
C TYR A 261 27.99 -21.27 11.62
N LYS A 262 28.32 -22.55 11.78
CA LYS A 262 29.66 -23.09 11.66
C LYS A 262 29.60 -24.10 10.52
N ASN A 263 30.73 -24.34 9.84
CA ASN A 263 30.78 -25.40 8.82
C ASN A 263 30.21 -26.71 9.38
N GLY A 264 29.14 -27.23 8.76
CA GLY A 264 28.44 -28.45 9.17
C GLY A 264 27.18 -28.26 10.03
N THR A 265 26.74 -27.02 10.32
CA THR A 265 25.44 -26.79 10.97
C THR A 265 24.29 -26.95 9.96
N GLU A 266 23.40 -27.91 10.20
CA GLU A 266 22.19 -28.12 9.39
C GLU A 266 21.18 -26.96 9.57
N PRO A 267 20.55 -26.48 8.49
CA PRO A 267 19.46 -25.52 8.57
C PRO A 267 18.24 -26.06 9.33
N TYR A 268 17.55 -25.19 10.05
CA TYR A 268 16.29 -25.51 10.73
C TYR A 268 15.14 -25.48 9.72
N LEU A 269 14.42 -26.60 9.57
CA LEU A 269 13.23 -26.69 8.72
C LEU A 269 12.07 -25.94 9.38
N LEU A 270 11.51 -24.94 8.69
CA LEU A 270 10.36 -24.16 9.14
C LEU A 270 9.02 -24.69 8.63
N GLY A 271 9.02 -25.53 7.59
CA GLY A 271 7.82 -26.10 6.99
C GLY A 271 7.85 -26.03 5.46
N SER A 272 6.72 -26.32 4.83
CA SER A 272 6.64 -26.29 3.36
C SER A 272 6.55 -24.86 2.83
N LEU A 273 7.16 -24.60 1.69
CA LEU A 273 7.06 -23.32 1.00
C LEU A 273 5.61 -22.97 0.68
N ALA A 274 4.79 -23.95 0.30
CA ALA A 274 3.38 -23.74 -0.02
C ALA A 274 2.55 -23.22 1.17
N GLU A 275 2.77 -23.78 2.37
CA GLU A 275 2.09 -23.31 3.59
C GLU A 275 2.53 -21.88 3.94
N TRP A 276 3.82 -21.61 3.91
CA TRP A 276 4.34 -20.27 4.20
C TRP A 276 3.93 -19.25 3.15
N LEU A 277 3.80 -19.65 1.87
CA LEU A 277 3.28 -18.79 0.81
C LEU A 277 1.81 -18.45 1.03
N ALA A 278 1.00 -19.40 1.51
CA ALA A 278 -0.39 -19.13 1.87
C ALA A 278 -0.50 -18.14 3.05
N ILE A 279 0.38 -18.27 4.04
CA ILE A 279 0.46 -17.32 5.17
C ILE A 279 0.93 -15.94 4.68
N ALA A 280 1.97 -15.90 3.85
CA ALA A 280 2.49 -14.67 3.25
C ALA A 280 1.40 -13.95 2.45
N ALA A 281 0.63 -14.68 1.64
CA ALA A 281 -0.47 -14.14 0.86
C ALA A 281 -1.58 -13.54 1.74
N GLN A 282 -1.93 -14.19 2.86
CA GLN A 282 -2.87 -13.62 3.84
C GLN A 282 -2.35 -12.33 4.47
N ALA A 283 -1.02 -12.18 4.59
CA ALA A 283 -0.36 -10.98 5.08
C ALA A 283 -0.04 -9.96 3.97
N GLY A 284 -0.49 -10.18 2.73
CA GLY A 284 -0.30 -9.29 1.59
C GLY A 284 1.05 -9.38 0.88
N TYR A 285 1.73 -10.53 0.98
CA TYR A 285 3.03 -10.81 0.34
C TYR A 285 2.92 -11.87 -0.77
#